data_AF-A0A7J3PA29-F1
#
_entry.id   AF-A0A7J3PA29-F1
#
_cell.length_a   1.000
_cell.length_b   1.000
_cell.length_c   1.000
_cell.angle_alpha   90.00
_cell.angle_beta   90.00
_cell.angle_gamma   90.00
#
_symmetry.space_group_name_H-M   'P 1'
#
loop_
_entity.id
_entity.type
_entity.pdbx_description
1 polymer ?
#
loop_
_entity_poly.entity_id
_entity_poly.type
_entity_poly.pdbx_seq_one_letter_code
_entity_poly.pdbx_strand_id
1 'polypeptide(L)'
;LVSHLEKHGGRLLLTLDELDYQVEVEGPDLLYLLTRYPEQNPAAWRLGLIGICRDRGFLNRLDAPTRSTFQHTLIELDRYSGEQLFDILVFRAGEAIQPGKVDEEVLRLISDMASGTGDARFALEVLYRAGCLAEQRMAPRILPEHVREAKASIYPELKRHVLAELRPHEATALLALARRLRSTRAAYASSTEVYGTYQVVCEEYGEKPLSYNRFSECLERLRAMGLLRSKQERRQGLLTLLSIEEAPVEVLIPELEKLMESRSGRQIEGGGQ
;
A
#
# COMPACT_ATOMS: atom_id res chain seq x y z
N LEU A 1 29.27 -32.00 -13.00
CA LEU A 1 28.15 -32.00 -12.02
C LEU A 1 27.31 -33.27 -12.12
N VAL A 2 26.71 -33.59 -13.27
CA VAL A 2 25.79 -34.73 -13.35
C VAL A 2 26.48 -36.08 -13.12
N SER A 3 27.67 -36.31 -13.68
CA SER A 3 28.44 -37.54 -13.39
C SER A 3 28.80 -37.70 -11.91
N HIS A 4 28.88 -36.60 -11.16
CA HIS A 4 29.06 -36.65 -9.71
C HIS A 4 27.75 -37.06 -9.01
N LEU A 5 26.60 -36.53 -9.44
CA LEU A 5 25.30 -36.92 -8.92
C LEU A 5 24.98 -38.40 -9.20
N GLU A 6 25.32 -38.89 -10.40
CA GLU A 6 25.18 -40.31 -10.75
C GLU A 6 26.04 -41.20 -9.87
N LYS A 7 27.33 -40.88 -9.74
CA LYS A 7 28.29 -41.67 -8.95
C LYS A 7 27.89 -41.81 -7.47
N HIS A 8 27.20 -40.80 -6.93
CA HIS A 8 26.78 -40.78 -5.52
C HIS A 8 25.28 -41.04 -5.33
N GLY A 9 24.55 -41.39 -6.40
CA GLY A 9 23.10 -41.64 -6.34
C GLY A 9 22.26 -40.42 -5.95
N GLY A 10 22.82 -39.20 -6.00
CA GLY A 10 22.18 -37.96 -5.60
C GLY A 10 21.10 -37.48 -6.57
N ARG A 11 20.29 -36.53 -6.11
CA ARG A 11 19.32 -35.76 -6.90
C ARG A 11 19.53 -34.28 -6.60
N LEU A 12 19.36 -33.42 -7.60
CA LEU A 12 19.54 -31.98 -7.50
C LEU A 12 18.22 -31.28 -7.85
N LEU A 13 17.78 -30.36 -7.01
CA LEU A 13 16.74 -29.39 -7.36
C LEU A 13 17.42 -28.04 -7.49
N LEU A 14 17.39 -27.47 -8.69
CA LEU A 14 17.97 -26.17 -9.00
C LEU A 14 16.86 -25.13 -9.06
N THR A 15 16.98 -24.07 -8.26
CA THR A 15 16.07 -22.92 -8.30
C THR A 15 16.82 -21.72 -8.87
N LEU A 16 16.30 -21.15 -9.95
CA LEU A 16 16.83 -19.96 -10.61
C LEU A 16 15.86 -18.81 -10.34
N ASP A 17 16.31 -17.83 -9.56
CA ASP A 17 15.55 -16.60 -9.30
C ASP A 17 15.86 -15.54 -10.36
N GLU A 18 14.91 -14.64 -10.63
CA GLU A 18 15.01 -13.60 -11.66
C GLU A 18 15.47 -14.13 -13.04
N LEU A 19 14.96 -15.30 -13.42
CA LEU A 19 15.38 -16.01 -14.63
C LEU A 19 15.19 -15.18 -15.91
N ASP A 20 14.13 -14.37 -15.95
CA ASP A 20 13.84 -13.44 -17.03
C ASP A 20 14.99 -12.43 -17.23
N TYR A 21 15.51 -11.85 -16.14
CA TYR A 21 16.65 -10.94 -16.19
C TYR A 21 17.93 -11.66 -16.65
N GLN A 22 18.17 -12.88 -16.15
CA GLN A 22 19.34 -13.65 -16.57
C GLN A 22 19.31 -13.95 -18.07
N VAL A 23 18.18 -14.41 -18.61
CA VAL A 23 18.03 -14.64 -20.05
C VAL A 23 18.13 -13.33 -20.84
N GLU A 24 17.71 -12.22 -20.24
CA GLU A 24 17.81 -10.91 -20.86
C GLU A 24 19.27 -10.51 -21.12
N VAL A 25 20.10 -10.63 -20.08
CA VAL A 25 21.50 -10.17 -20.04
C VAL A 25 22.47 -11.18 -20.65
N GLU A 26 22.37 -12.46 -20.28
CA GLU A 26 23.34 -13.50 -20.62
C GLU A 26 22.89 -14.39 -21.79
N GLY A 27 21.60 -14.31 -22.19
CA GLY A 27 21.02 -15.14 -23.23
C GLY A 27 20.49 -16.48 -22.71
N PRO A 28 19.90 -17.30 -23.59
CA PRO A 28 19.15 -18.51 -23.20
C PRO A 28 20.03 -19.76 -23.01
N ASP A 29 21.35 -19.64 -23.16
CA ASP A 29 22.27 -20.78 -23.22
C ASP A 29 22.24 -21.63 -21.95
N LEU A 30 22.11 -21.00 -20.77
CA LEU A 30 21.97 -21.72 -19.50
C LEU A 30 20.73 -22.61 -19.50
N LEU A 31 19.58 -22.07 -19.89
CA LEU A 31 18.33 -22.84 -19.94
C LEU A 31 18.43 -23.96 -20.96
N TYR A 32 19.00 -23.69 -22.13
CA TYR A 32 19.21 -24.70 -23.16
C TYR A 32 20.08 -25.87 -22.65
N LEU A 33 21.18 -25.59 -21.96
CA LEU A 33 22.05 -26.63 -21.39
C LEU A 33 21.31 -27.48 -20.35
N LEU A 34 20.49 -26.84 -19.51
CA LEU A 34 19.74 -27.50 -18.44
C LEU A 34 18.56 -28.31 -18.98
N THR A 35 17.89 -27.86 -20.04
CA THR A 35 16.73 -28.54 -20.64
C THR A 35 17.11 -29.62 -21.65
N ARG A 36 18.31 -29.58 -22.26
CA ARG A 36 18.76 -30.64 -23.21
C ARG A 36 19.43 -31.84 -22.56
N TYR A 37 20.09 -31.64 -21.42
CA TYR A 37 20.67 -32.75 -20.67
C TYR A 37 19.70 -33.93 -20.36
N PRO A 38 18.42 -33.70 -19.95
CA PRO A 38 17.44 -34.78 -19.77
C PRO A 38 17.14 -35.54 -21.04
N GLU A 39 16.98 -34.82 -22.17
CA GLU A 39 16.56 -35.41 -23.45
C GLU A 39 17.59 -36.43 -23.95
N GLN A 40 18.87 -36.17 -23.71
CA GLN A 40 19.96 -37.05 -24.11
C GLN A 40 20.17 -38.22 -23.16
N ASN A 41 19.78 -38.10 -21.88
CA ASN A 41 19.99 -39.13 -20.86
C ASN A 41 18.78 -39.31 -19.93
N PRO A 42 17.64 -39.85 -20.42
CA PRO A 42 16.39 -39.93 -19.66
C PRO A 42 16.51 -40.78 -18.38
N ALA A 43 17.29 -41.87 -18.44
CA ALA A 43 17.51 -42.78 -17.30
C ALA A 43 18.40 -42.18 -16.19
N ALA A 44 19.12 -41.09 -16.50
CA ALA A 44 19.99 -40.36 -15.59
C ALA A 44 19.35 -39.08 -15.04
N TRP A 45 18.09 -38.81 -15.38
CA TRP A 45 17.45 -37.55 -15.00
C TRP A 45 17.29 -37.43 -13.49
N ARG A 46 18.18 -36.64 -12.91
CA ARG A 46 18.32 -36.41 -11.46
C ARG A 46 18.26 -34.93 -11.13
N LEU A 47 17.81 -34.11 -12.09
CA LEU A 47 17.73 -32.65 -11.98
C LEU A 47 16.27 -32.21 -12.02
N GLY A 48 15.80 -31.53 -10.97
CA GLY A 48 14.59 -30.71 -11.02
C GLY A 48 14.97 -29.25 -11.25
N LEU A 49 14.14 -28.51 -11.97
CA LEU A 49 14.36 -27.09 -12.23
C LEU A 49 13.11 -26.29 -11.82
N ILE A 50 13.32 -25.25 -11.02
CA ILE A 50 12.32 -24.23 -10.71
C ILE A 50 12.86 -22.90 -11.21
N GLY A 51 12.16 -22.24 -12.12
CA GLY A 51 12.48 -20.88 -12.53
C GLY A 51 11.46 -19.91 -11.97
N ILE A 52 11.94 -18.83 -11.37
CA ILE A 52 11.13 -17.71 -10.90
C ILE A 52 11.41 -16.53 -11.84
N CYS A 53 10.36 -15.90 -12.33
CA CYS A 53 10.44 -14.79 -13.28
C CYS A 53 9.32 -13.79 -12.97
N ARG A 54 9.55 -12.52 -13.31
CA ARG A 54 8.53 -11.46 -13.19
C ARG A 54 7.70 -11.35 -14.46
N ASP A 55 8.36 -11.43 -15.61
CA ASP A 55 7.70 -11.42 -16.92
C ASP A 55 7.93 -12.73 -17.67
N ARG A 56 6.93 -13.14 -18.47
CA ARG A 56 6.98 -14.34 -19.31
C ARG A 56 7.55 -14.06 -20.70
N GLY A 57 7.80 -12.80 -21.05
CA GLY A 57 8.31 -12.37 -22.36
C GLY A 57 9.63 -13.04 -22.74
N PHE A 58 10.49 -13.37 -21.77
CA PHE A 58 11.76 -14.06 -22.03
C PHE A 58 11.58 -15.42 -22.71
N LEU A 59 10.41 -16.08 -22.55
CA LEU A 59 10.11 -17.36 -23.19
C LEU A 59 10.11 -17.26 -24.71
N ASN A 60 9.89 -16.07 -25.29
CA ASN A 60 9.96 -15.84 -26.73
C ASN A 60 11.39 -15.87 -27.28
N ARG A 61 12.40 -15.73 -26.41
CA ARG A 61 13.82 -15.81 -26.78
C ARG A 61 14.36 -17.25 -26.76
N LEU A 62 13.57 -18.20 -26.25
CA LEU A 62 13.92 -19.61 -26.22
C LEU A 62 13.57 -20.29 -27.56
N ASP A 63 14.39 -21.24 -27.99
CA ASP A 63 14.05 -22.11 -29.10
C ASP A 63 12.86 -23.02 -28.75
N ALA A 64 12.10 -23.47 -29.76
CA ALA A 64 10.87 -24.23 -29.56
C ALA A 64 11.04 -25.49 -28.67
N PRO A 65 12.13 -26.27 -28.78
CA PRO A 65 12.39 -27.41 -27.89
C PRO A 65 12.57 -27.00 -26.42
N THR A 66 13.48 -26.05 -26.14
CA THR A 66 13.73 -25.56 -24.77
C THR A 66 12.47 -25.00 -24.14
N ARG A 67 11.69 -24.24 -24.92
CA ARG A 67 10.41 -23.68 -24.46
C ARG A 67 9.40 -24.78 -24.12
N SER A 68 9.29 -25.82 -24.94
CA SER A 68 8.36 -26.94 -24.70
C SER A 68 8.72 -27.67 -23.40
N THR A 69 10.01 -27.94 -23.18
CA THR A 69 10.50 -28.65 -21.99
C THR A 69 10.32 -27.81 -20.72
N PHE A 70 10.44 -26.49 -20.82
CA PHE A 70 10.33 -25.58 -19.66
C PHE A 70 8.87 -25.24 -19.29
N GLN A 71 7.93 -25.25 -20.23
CA GLN A 71 6.53 -24.84 -19.99
C GLN A 71 5.62 -25.93 -19.41
N HIS A 72 6.12 -27.11 -19.04
CA HIS A 72 5.27 -28.21 -18.57
C HIS A 72 4.51 -27.92 -17.27
N THR A 73 5.03 -27.07 -16.39
CA THR A 73 4.35 -26.69 -15.14
C THR A 73 4.59 -25.21 -14.87
N LEU A 74 3.53 -24.43 -15.06
CA LEU A 74 3.52 -23.00 -14.76
C LEU A 74 2.65 -22.75 -13.55
N ILE A 75 3.18 -22.01 -12.58
CA ILE A 75 2.44 -21.50 -11.43
C ILE A 75 2.43 -19.98 -11.56
N GLU A 76 1.25 -19.41 -11.73
CA GLU A 76 1.07 -17.96 -11.74
C GLU A 76 0.73 -17.50 -10.32
N LEU A 77 1.50 -16.51 -9.84
CA LEU A 77 1.31 -15.88 -8.54
C LEU A 77 0.76 -14.49 -8.77
N ASP A 78 -0.55 -14.35 -8.60
CA ASP A 78 -1.22 -13.06 -8.71
C ASP A 78 -0.82 -12.12 -7.57
N ARG A 79 -1.01 -10.82 -7.81
CA ARG A 79 -0.90 -9.78 -6.78
C ARG A 79 -1.85 -10.09 -5.63
N TYR A 80 -1.39 -9.86 -4.40
CA TYR A 80 -2.23 -10.07 -3.23
C TYR A 80 -3.40 -9.10 -3.20
N SER A 81 -4.58 -9.61 -2.83
CA SER A 81 -5.72 -8.78 -2.48
C SER A 81 -5.50 -8.09 -1.12
N GLY A 82 -6.30 -7.05 -0.82
CA GLY A 82 -6.27 -6.39 0.49
C GLY A 82 -6.48 -7.35 1.66
N GLU A 83 -7.41 -8.31 1.53
CA GLU A 83 -7.65 -9.32 2.57
C GLU A 83 -6.47 -10.29 2.72
N GLN A 84 -5.84 -10.72 1.61
CA GLN A 84 -4.65 -11.57 1.69
C GLN A 84 -3.46 -10.83 2.32
N LEU A 85 -3.28 -9.55 2.01
CA LEU A 85 -2.27 -8.71 2.66
C LEU A 85 -2.54 -8.56 4.15
N PHE A 86 -3.79 -8.37 4.53
CA PHE A 86 -4.21 -8.33 5.93
C PHE A 86 -3.87 -9.64 6.65
N ASP A 87 -4.19 -10.80 6.06
CA ASP A 87 -3.85 -12.11 6.64
C ASP A 87 -2.33 -12.29 6.83
N ILE A 88 -1.53 -11.88 5.83
CA ILE A 88 -0.06 -11.89 5.92
C ILE A 88 0.42 -10.99 7.06
N LEU A 89 -0.14 -9.78 7.18
CA LEU A 89 0.21 -8.84 8.23
C LEU A 89 -0.16 -9.36 9.62
N VAL A 90 -1.34 -9.97 9.79
CA VAL A 90 -1.78 -10.58 11.04
C VAL A 90 -0.82 -11.69 11.45
N PHE A 91 -0.48 -12.59 10.53
CA PHE A 91 0.46 -13.67 10.78
C PHE A 91 1.83 -13.14 11.21
N ARG A 92 2.38 -12.16 10.47
CA ARG A 92 3.70 -11.59 10.76
C ARG A 92 3.74 -10.75 12.02
N ALA A 93 2.67 -10.02 12.31
CA ALA A 93 2.53 -9.28 13.56
C ALA A 93 2.50 -10.23 14.77
N GLY A 94 1.83 -11.38 14.67
CA GLY A 94 1.81 -12.40 15.72
C GLY A 94 3.18 -12.97 16.07
N GLU A 95 4.08 -13.07 15.09
CA GLU A 95 5.44 -13.60 15.27
C GLU A 95 6.42 -12.54 15.79
N ALA A 96 6.25 -11.27 15.41
CA ALA A 96 7.26 -10.23 15.59
C ALA A 96 6.87 -9.13 16.59
N ILE A 97 5.58 -8.96 16.90
CA ILE A 97 5.07 -7.86 17.73
C ILE A 97 4.45 -8.45 19.00
N GLN A 98 4.77 -7.85 20.16
CA GLN A 98 4.20 -8.29 21.42
C GLN A 98 2.66 -8.22 21.40
N PRO A 99 1.96 -9.20 21.99
CA PRO A 99 0.50 -9.19 22.06
C PRO A 99 -0.06 -7.87 22.61
N GLY A 100 -1.08 -7.33 21.93
CA GLY A 100 -1.73 -6.06 22.30
C GLY A 100 -0.95 -4.79 21.96
N LYS A 101 0.20 -4.90 21.26
CA LYS A 101 0.96 -3.73 20.79
C LYS A 101 0.56 -3.25 19.39
N VAL A 102 -0.32 -3.97 18.70
CA VAL A 102 -0.89 -3.54 17.42
C VAL A 102 -2.35 -3.97 17.37
N ASP A 103 -3.22 -3.04 17.00
CA ASP A 103 -4.65 -3.29 16.85
C ASP A 103 -4.95 -3.70 15.40
N GLU A 104 -6.00 -4.50 15.19
CA GLU A 104 -6.40 -4.99 13.87
C GLU A 104 -6.65 -3.86 12.87
N GLU A 105 -7.21 -2.74 13.34
CA GLU A 105 -7.47 -1.54 12.53
C GLU A 105 -6.18 -0.99 11.88
N VAL A 106 -5.05 -1.08 12.58
CA VAL A 106 -3.74 -0.65 12.09
C VAL A 106 -3.27 -1.56 10.96
N LEU A 107 -3.44 -2.88 11.10
CA LEU A 107 -3.08 -3.83 10.06
C LEU A 107 -3.97 -3.66 8.82
N ARG A 108 -5.27 -3.39 9.02
CA ARG A 108 -6.20 -3.06 7.93
C ARG A 108 -5.81 -1.77 7.20
N LEU A 109 -5.33 -0.76 7.91
CA LEU A 109 -4.84 0.46 7.28
C LEU A 109 -3.66 0.17 6.36
N ILE A 110 -2.71 -0.65 6.81
CA ILE A 110 -1.55 -1.03 6.00
C ILE A 110 -1.96 -1.86 4.78
N SER A 111 -2.87 -2.82 4.95
CA SER A 111 -3.37 -3.63 3.83
C SER A 111 -4.12 -2.79 2.80
N ASP A 112 -4.93 -1.83 3.25
CA ASP A 112 -5.65 -0.91 2.37
C ASP A 112 -4.67 -0.09 1.53
N MET A 113 -3.60 0.46 2.15
CA MET A 113 -2.54 1.20 1.47
C MET A 113 -1.80 0.35 0.43
N ALA A 114 -1.54 -0.92 0.72
CA ALA A 114 -0.78 -1.82 -0.16
C ALA A 114 -1.66 -2.52 -1.22
N SER A 115 -2.98 -2.50 -1.06
CA SER A 115 -3.92 -3.23 -1.93
C SER A 115 -3.87 -2.79 -3.40
N GLY A 116 -3.51 -1.54 -3.68
CA GLY A 116 -3.38 -1.02 -5.04
C GLY A 116 -2.26 -1.70 -5.85
N THR A 117 -1.18 -2.11 -5.19
CA THR A 117 -0.04 -2.81 -5.84
C THR A 117 -0.05 -4.30 -5.56
N GLY A 118 -0.67 -4.74 -4.46
CA GLY A 118 -0.62 -6.11 -3.98
C GLY A 118 0.76 -6.52 -3.45
N ASP A 119 1.60 -5.55 -3.09
CA ASP A 119 2.98 -5.80 -2.66
C ASP A 119 3.07 -6.06 -1.15
N ALA A 120 3.26 -7.33 -0.78
CA ALA A 120 3.44 -7.75 0.60
C ALA A 120 4.75 -7.23 1.22
N ARG A 121 5.81 -7.01 0.42
CA ARG A 121 7.08 -6.45 0.90
C ARG A 121 6.86 -5.03 1.36
N PHE A 122 6.14 -4.23 0.57
CA PHE A 122 5.77 -2.88 0.95
C PHE A 122 4.92 -2.86 2.24
N ALA A 123 3.88 -3.70 2.32
CA ALA A 123 3.04 -3.79 3.51
C ALA A 123 3.86 -4.11 4.78
N LEU A 124 4.78 -5.08 4.69
CA LEU A 124 5.64 -5.47 5.81
C LEU A 124 6.66 -4.39 6.18
N GLU A 125 7.20 -3.67 5.19
CA GLU A 125 8.11 -2.55 5.44
C GLU A 125 7.41 -1.41 6.17
N VAL A 126 6.17 -1.08 5.79
CA VAL A 126 5.35 -0.09 6.50
C VAL A 126 5.10 -0.53 7.93
N LEU A 127 4.71 -1.79 8.17
CA LEU A 127 4.51 -2.33 9.51
C LEU A 127 5.78 -2.23 10.37
N TYR A 128 6.92 -2.64 9.81
CA TYR A 128 8.22 -2.58 10.47
C TYR A 128 8.57 -1.14 10.90
N ARG A 129 8.52 -0.20 9.96
CA ARG A 129 8.81 1.22 10.24
C ARG A 129 7.83 1.83 11.23
N ALA A 130 6.54 1.49 11.15
CA ALA A 130 5.54 1.95 12.10
C ALA A 130 5.82 1.43 13.53
N GLY A 131 6.31 0.18 13.64
CA GLY A 131 6.82 -0.38 14.89
C GLY A 131 8.01 0.39 15.45
N CYS A 132 9.02 0.65 14.63
CA CYS A 132 10.19 1.46 15.03
C CYS A 132 9.80 2.88 15.48
N LEU A 133 8.88 3.53 14.76
CA LEU A 133 8.38 4.86 15.13
C LEU A 133 7.63 4.83 16.48
N ALA A 134 6.82 3.80 16.72
CA ALA A 134 6.14 3.62 17.99
C ALA A 134 7.14 3.45 19.15
N GLU A 135 8.18 2.64 18.95
CA GLU A 135 9.23 2.40 19.94
C GLU A 135 10.04 3.68 20.22
N GLN A 136 10.49 4.38 19.18
CA GLN A 136 11.21 5.64 19.29
C GLN A 136 10.42 6.70 20.08
N ARG A 137 9.09 6.70 19.94
CA ARG A 137 8.18 7.61 20.66
C ARG A 137 7.76 7.12 22.03
N MET A 138 8.26 5.96 22.47
CA MET A 138 7.82 5.28 23.68
C MET A 138 6.29 5.11 23.73
N ALA A 139 5.67 4.93 22.56
CA ALA A 139 4.24 4.74 22.47
C ALA A 139 3.86 3.36 23.00
N PRO A 140 2.74 3.23 23.74
CA PRO A 140 2.36 1.95 24.34
C PRO A 140 1.97 0.90 23.31
N ARG A 141 1.65 1.31 22.07
CA ARG A 141 1.25 0.49 20.92
C ARG A 141 1.52 1.22 19.61
N ILE A 142 1.51 0.50 18.49
CA ILE A 142 1.52 1.08 17.15
C ILE A 142 0.17 1.76 16.90
N LEU A 143 0.19 3.03 16.49
CA LEU A 143 -0.99 3.83 16.20
C LEU A 143 -1.10 4.06 14.68
N PRO A 144 -2.31 4.33 14.15
CA PRO A 144 -2.50 4.68 12.75
C PRO A 144 -1.60 5.82 12.27
N GLU A 145 -1.25 6.76 13.14
CA GLU A 145 -0.36 7.85 12.79
C GLU A 145 1.09 7.40 12.51
N HIS A 146 1.58 6.39 13.23
CA HIS A 146 2.89 5.80 12.94
C HIS A 146 2.89 5.12 11.56
N VAL A 147 1.76 4.56 11.14
CA VAL A 147 1.61 3.97 9.80
C VAL A 147 1.62 5.04 8.71
N ARG A 148 0.89 6.14 8.89
CA ARG A 148 0.88 7.27 7.93
C ARG A 148 2.28 7.86 7.75
N GLU A 149 3.01 7.99 8.85
CA GLU A 149 4.40 8.49 8.82
C GLU A 149 5.38 7.48 8.23
N ALA A 150 5.23 6.19 8.56
CA ALA A 150 6.01 5.13 7.95
C ALA A 150 5.85 5.14 6.42
N LYS A 151 4.60 5.19 5.92
CA LYS A 151 4.33 5.28 4.48
C LYS A 151 4.95 6.53 3.87
N ALA A 152 4.74 7.71 4.47
CA ALA A 152 5.30 8.97 3.96
C ALA A 152 6.84 8.98 3.93
N SER A 153 7.49 8.22 4.81
CA SER A 153 8.96 8.05 4.81
C SER A 153 9.49 7.17 3.67
N ILE A 154 8.65 6.30 3.12
CA ILE A 154 8.99 5.40 2.00
C ILE A 154 8.63 6.11 0.67
N TYR A 155 7.40 6.63 0.59
CA TYR A 155 6.87 7.33 -0.58
C TYR A 155 6.24 8.66 -0.17
N PRO A 156 6.99 9.78 -0.23
CA PRO A 156 6.43 11.10 0.00
C PRO A 156 5.57 11.52 -1.19
N GLU A 157 4.27 11.21 -1.14
CA GLU A 157 3.34 11.45 -2.25
C GLU A 157 2.63 12.82 -2.19
N LEU A 158 2.38 13.35 -0.98
CA LEU A 158 1.66 14.62 -0.84
C LEU A 158 2.53 15.82 -1.23
N LYS A 159 2.30 16.35 -2.43
CA LYS A 159 2.92 17.60 -2.88
C LYS A 159 2.11 18.80 -2.39
N ARG A 160 2.78 19.79 -1.79
CA ARG A 160 2.14 21.01 -1.24
C ARG A 160 1.25 21.75 -2.23
N HIS A 161 1.55 21.71 -3.53
CA HIS A 161 0.73 22.37 -4.55
C HIS A 161 -0.69 21.76 -4.64
N VAL A 162 -0.86 20.47 -4.37
CA VAL A 162 -2.18 19.80 -4.41
C VAL A 162 -3.11 20.41 -3.36
N LEU A 163 -2.57 20.76 -2.19
CA LEU A 163 -3.35 21.45 -1.15
C LEU A 163 -3.73 22.87 -1.55
N ALA A 164 -2.88 23.56 -2.31
CA ALA A 164 -3.15 24.94 -2.74
C ALA A 164 -4.33 25.02 -3.74
N GLU A 165 -4.58 23.95 -4.50
CA GLU A 165 -5.69 23.85 -5.46
C GLU A 165 -7.06 23.58 -4.81
N LEU A 166 -7.08 23.22 -3.52
CA LEU A 166 -8.31 22.90 -2.80
C LEU A 166 -9.25 24.10 -2.73
N ARG A 167 -10.53 23.90 -3.03
CA ARG A 167 -11.57 24.92 -2.77
C ARG A 167 -11.79 25.11 -1.27
N PRO A 168 -12.39 26.23 -0.81
CA PRO A 168 -12.57 26.50 0.62
C PRO A 168 -13.20 25.33 1.38
N HIS A 169 -14.38 24.86 0.95
CA HIS A 169 -15.05 23.74 1.62
C HIS A 169 -14.37 22.38 1.45
N GLU A 170 -13.56 22.19 0.41
CA GLU A 170 -12.75 20.96 0.26
C GLU A 170 -11.61 20.95 1.28
N ALA A 171 -10.93 22.09 1.46
CA ALA A 171 -9.92 22.24 2.51
C ALA A 171 -10.53 22.08 3.90
N THR A 172 -11.70 22.68 4.16
CA THR A 172 -12.43 22.52 5.42
C THR A 172 -12.84 21.05 5.67
N ALA A 173 -13.34 20.35 4.64
CA ALA A 173 -13.73 18.94 4.76
C ALA A 173 -12.52 18.04 5.04
N LEU A 174 -11.38 18.28 4.38
CA LEU A 174 -10.15 17.54 4.63
C LEU A 174 -9.59 17.84 6.02
N LEU A 175 -9.62 19.10 6.47
CA LEU A 175 -9.21 19.48 7.81
C LEU A 175 -10.08 18.81 8.87
N ALA A 176 -11.40 18.77 8.65
CA ALA A 176 -12.34 18.08 9.54
C ALA A 176 -12.03 16.59 9.65
N LEU A 177 -11.75 15.92 8.53
CA LEU A 177 -11.33 14.51 8.53
C LEU A 177 -10.02 14.33 9.31
N ALA A 178 -9.00 15.14 9.02
CA ALA A 178 -7.71 15.05 9.68
C ALA A 178 -7.82 15.27 11.21
N ARG A 179 -8.55 16.31 11.64
CA ARG A 179 -8.81 16.58 13.06
C ARG A 179 -9.62 15.48 13.74
N ARG A 180 -10.59 14.87 13.03
CA ARG A 180 -11.36 13.74 13.55
C ARG A 180 -10.45 12.52 13.78
N LEU A 181 -9.64 12.15 12.79
CA LEU A 181 -8.70 11.03 12.89
C LEU A 181 -7.66 11.26 14.00
N ARG A 182 -7.15 12.48 14.15
CA ARG A 182 -6.21 12.84 15.23
C ARG A 182 -6.85 12.69 16.61
N SER A 183 -8.06 13.23 16.80
CA SER A 183 -8.70 13.27 18.12
C SER A 183 -9.15 11.88 18.58
N THR A 184 -9.61 11.01 17.68
CA THR A 184 -9.99 9.63 18.01
C THR A 184 -8.82 8.66 17.99
N ARG A 185 -7.68 9.06 17.39
CA ARG A 185 -6.53 8.19 17.08
C ARG A 185 -6.92 6.96 16.23
N ALA A 186 -8.02 7.04 15.50
CA ALA A 186 -8.52 5.95 14.66
C ALA A 186 -7.88 6.00 13.26
N ALA A 187 -7.87 4.85 12.59
CA ALA A 187 -7.46 4.77 11.19
C ALA A 187 -8.56 5.31 10.26
N TYR A 188 -9.82 5.14 10.65
CA TYR A 188 -10.99 5.53 9.88
C TYR A 188 -11.96 6.41 10.67
N ALA A 189 -12.73 7.22 9.96
CA ALA A 189 -13.87 7.95 10.50
C ALA A 189 -15.06 7.84 9.54
N SER A 190 -16.29 7.75 10.05
CA SER A 190 -17.46 7.72 9.19
C SER A 190 -17.73 9.09 8.56
N SER A 191 -18.29 9.10 7.35
CA SER A 191 -18.67 10.34 6.66
C SER A 191 -19.60 11.24 7.51
N THR A 192 -20.47 10.64 8.32
CA THR A 192 -21.37 11.36 9.23
C THR A 192 -20.61 12.03 10.39
N GLU A 193 -19.66 11.35 11.00
CA GLU A 193 -18.82 11.94 12.06
C GLU A 193 -17.94 13.07 11.53
N VAL A 194 -17.41 12.89 10.31
CA VAL A 194 -16.60 13.90 9.64
C VAL A 194 -17.47 15.10 9.28
N TYR A 195 -18.72 14.90 8.85
CA TYR A 195 -19.65 16.00 8.58
C TYR A 195 -19.93 16.82 9.85
N GLY A 196 -20.15 16.17 11.00
CA GLY A 196 -20.30 16.88 12.28
C GLY A 196 -19.06 17.70 12.64
N THR A 197 -17.86 17.15 12.42
CA THR A 197 -16.60 17.88 12.63
C THR A 197 -16.46 19.04 11.64
N TYR A 198 -16.86 18.85 10.39
CA TYR A 198 -16.85 19.87 9.34
C TYR A 198 -17.74 21.06 9.69
N GLN A 199 -18.91 20.84 10.29
CA GLN A 199 -19.77 21.93 10.74
C GLN A 199 -19.10 22.79 11.82
N VAL A 200 -18.39 22.17 12.76
CA VAL A 200 -17.62 22.88 13.80
C VAL A 200 -16.47 23.67 13.17
N VAL A 201 -15.74 23.09 12.21
CA VAL A 201 -14.67 23.80 11.51
C VAL A 201 -15.23 24.97 10.67
N CYS A 202 -16.40 24.82 10.05
CA CYS A 202 -17.05 25.94 9.36
C CYS A 202 -17.35 27.10 10.32
N GLU A 203 -17.89 26.80 11.51
CA GLU A 203 -18.17 27.82 12.54
C GLU A 203 -16.89 28.54 13.02
N GLU A 204 -15.81 27.79 13.26
CA GLU A 204 -14.49 28.33 13.67
C GLU A 204 -13.93 29.36 12.68
N TYR A 205 -14.16 29.15 11.38
CA TYR A 205 -13.65 30.03 10.32
C TYR A 205 -14.72 30.98 9.75
N GLY A 206 -15.88 31.12 10.40
CA GLY A 206 -16.94 32.06 10.00
C GLY A 206 -17.67 31.69 8.70
N GLU A 207 -17.59 30.43 8.27
CA GLU A 207 -18.19 29.93 7.04
C GLU A 207 -19.54 29.23 7.33
N LYS A 208 -20.48 29.32 6.40
CA LYS A 208 -21.73 28.56 6.51
C LYS A 208 -21.51 27.12 6.03
N PRO A 209 -21.85 26.09 6.82
CA PRO A 209 -21.67 24.71 6.39
C PRO A 209 -22.57 24.38 5.20
N LEU A 210 -22.02 23.66 4.24
CA LEU A 210 -22.78 23.09 3.13
C LEU A 210 -23.75 22.00 3.63
N SER A 211 -24.78 21.70 2.83
CA SER A 211 -25.61 20.52 3.06
C SER A 211 -24.78 19.23 2.92
N TYR A 212 -25.22 18.16 3.57
CA TYR A 212 -24.54 16.86 3.53
C TYR A 212 -24.26 16.35 2.11
N ASN A 213 -25.18 16.56 1.16
CA ASN A 213 -25.00 16.14 -0.24
C ASN A 213 -23.82 16.89 -0.90
N ARG A 214 -23.74 18.21 -0.72
CA ARG A 214 -22.62 19.01 -1.27
C ARG A 214 -21.30 18.75 -0.54
N PHE A 215 -21.35 18.47 0.76
CA PHE A 215 -20.20 17.99 1.49
C PHE A 215 -19.71 16.65 0.93
N SER A 216 -20.61 15.72 0.62
CA SER A 216 -20.26 14.44 0.00
C SER A 216 -19.63 14.62 -1.39
N GLU A 217 -20.10 15.58 -2.19
CA GLU A 217 -19.44 15.98 -3.44
C GLU A 217 -18.00 16.49 -3.21
N CYS A 218 -17.74 17.22 -2.12
CA CYS A 218 -16.38 17.62 -1.74
C CYS A 218 -15.51 16.41 -1.41
N LEU A 219 -16.04 15.44 -0.66
CA LEU A 219 -15.32 14.20 -0.34
C LEU A 219 -14.94 13.40 -1.58
N GLU A 220 -15.84 13.27 -2.56
CA GLU A 220 -15.54 12.58 -3.81
C GLU A 220 -14.48 13.31 -4.64
N ARG A 221 -14.48 14.65 -4.62
CA ARG A 221 -13.40 15.43 -5.27
C ARG A 221 -12.06 15.24 -4.58
N LEU A 222 -12.02 15.24 -3.25
CA LEU A 222 -10.81 14.94 -2.47
C LEU A 222 -10.30 13.52 -2.76
N ARG A 223 -11.22 12.55 -2.89
CA ARG A 223 -10.88 11.18 -3.28
C ARG A 223 -10.30 11.09 -4.68
N ALA A 224 -10.86 11.82 -5.65
CA ALA A 224 -10.36 11.87 -7.02
C ALA A 224 -8.96 12.50 -7.11
N MET A 225 -8.65 13.43 -6.20
CA MET A 225 -7.30 14.00 -6.04
C MET A 225 -6.33 13.08 -5.28
N GLY A 226 -6.79 11.93 -4.78
CA GLY A 226 -5.99 11.01 -3.98
C GLY A 226 -5.74 11.45 -2.55
N LEU A 227 -6.37 12.53 -2.07
CA LEU A 227 -6.12 13.07 -0.71
C LEU A 227 -6.81 12.28 0.40
N LEU A 228 -7.80 11.47 0.06
CA LEU A 228 -8.44 10.54 0.97
C LEU A 228 -8.82 9.25 0.26
N ARG A 229 -9.01 8.19 1.05
CA ARG A 229 -9.64 6.94 0.61
C ARG A 229 -10.98 6.77 1.29
N SER A 230 -11.89 6.07 0.61
CA SER A 230 -13.16 5.67 1.17
C SER A 230 -13.40 4.18 0.97
N LYS A 231 -13.97 3.53 1.98
CA LYS A 231 -14.46 2.16 1.88
C LYS A 231 -15.85 2.05 2.47
N GLN A 232 -16.62 1.11 1.94
CA GLN A 232 -17.97 0.83 2.38
C GLN A 232 -17.95 -0.36 3.32
N GLU A 233 -18.49 -0.21 4.52
CA GLU A 233 -18.66 -1.31 5.47
C GLU A 233 -20.15 -1.57 5.67
N ARG A 234 -20.56 -2.83 5.51
CA ARG A 234 -21.94 -3.26 5.78
C ARG A 234 -22.05 -3.65 7.25
N ARG A 235 -22.71 -2.80 8.05
CA ARG A 235 -23.15 -3.13 9.41
C ARG A 235 -24.67 -3.06 9.49
N GLN A 236 -25.24 -2.21 10.34
CA GLN A 236 -26.67 -1.89 10.42
C GLN A 236 -27.10 -0.88 9.34
N GLY A 237 -26.54 -1.01 8.14
CA GLY A 237 -26.60 -0.01 7.07
C GLY A 237 -25.29 0.06 6.30
N LEU A 238 -25.32 0.79 5.18
CA LEU A 238 -24.13 1.08 4.40
C LEU A 238 -23.39 2.27 5.03
N LEU A 239 -22.27 2.02 5.70
CA LEU A 239 -21.44 3.05 6.31
C LEU A 239 -20.25 3.36 5.41
N THR A 240 -20.07 4.63 5.05
CA THR A 240 -18.89 5.10 4.35
C THR A 240 -17.82 5.51 5.36
N LEU A 241 -16.72 4.75 5.39
CA LEU A 241 -15.54 5.05 6.18
C LEU A 241 -14.51 5.79 5.33
N LEU A 242 -13.87 6.80 5.92
CA LEU A 242 -12.90 7.68 5.30
C LEU A 242 -11.56 7.57 6.02
N SER A 243 -10.46 7.61 5.25
CA SER A 243 -9.10 7.64 5.78
C SER A 243 -8.20 8.59 4.98
N ILE A 244 -7.13 9.04 5.61
CA ILE A 244 -6.03 9.78 5.00
C ILE A 244 -4.81 8.88 5.03
N GLU A 245 -4.30 8.55 3.85
CA GLU A 245 -3.19 7.61 3.68
C GLU A 245 -1.93 8.27 3.11
N GLU A 246 -2.03 9.45 2.52
CA GLU A 246 -0.90 10.09 1.81
C GLU A 246 0.00 10.96 2.68
N ALA A 247 -0.43 11.30 3.89
CA ALA A 247 0.35 12.08 4.82
C ALA A 247 -0.06 11.82 6.27
N PRO A 248 0.88 11.99 7.24
CA PRO A 248 0.55 12.11 8.65
C PRO A 248 -0.45 13.24 8.88
N VAL A 249 -1.48 13.00 9.68
CA VAL A 249 -2.46 14.05 10.01
C VAL A 249 -1.81 15.16 10.82
N GLU A 250 -0.77 14.87 11.59
CA GLU A 250 -0.01 15.88 12.35
C GLU A 250 0.75 16.85 11.45
N VAL A 251 1.11 16.43 10.23
CA VAL A 251 1.74 17.31 9.23
C VAL A 251 0.67 18.04 8.40
N LEU A 252 -0.43 17.36 8.07
CA LEU A 252 -1.47 17.90 7.22
C LEU A 252 -2.29 19.01 7.88
N ILE A 253 -2.60 18.87 9.18
CA ILE A 253 -3.45 19.82 9.90
C ILE A 253 -2.87 21.24 9.90
N PRO A 254 -1.60 21.48 10.31
CA PRO A 254 -1.03 22.82 10.30
C PRO A 254 -0.96 23.45 8.91
N GLU A 255 -0.76 22.65 7.86
CA GLU A 255 -0.72 23.16 6.48
C GLU A 255 -2.11 23.59 5.99
N LEU A 256 -3.16 22.85 6.38
CA LEU A 256 -4.54 23.21 6.08
C LEU A 256 -5.02 24.42 6.88
N GLU A 257 -4.65 24.52 8.16
CA GLU A 257 -4.97 25.67 9.01
C GLU A 257 -4.35 26.96 8.43
N LYS A 258 -3.05 26.95 8.09
CA LYS A 258 -2.40 28.07 7.38
C LYS A 258 -3.10 28.43 6.08
N LEU A 259 -3.51 27.42 5.29
CA LEU A 259 -4.23 27.65 4.03
C LEU A 259 -5.57 28.35 4.29
N MET A 260 -6.30 27.95 5.34
CA MET A 260 -7.58 28.56 5.70
C MET A 260 -7.42 30.00 6.23
N GLU A 261 -6.44 30.23 7.10
CA GLU A 261 -6.11 31.57 7.62
C GLU A 261 -5.75 32.54 6.49
N SER A 262 -4.92 32.10 5.53
CA SER A 262 -4.51 32.92 4.38
C SER A 262 -5.69 33.38 3.50
N ARG A 263 -6.81 32.65 3.52
CA ARG A 263 -8.03 32.96 2.76
C ARG A 263 -8.95 33.89 3.52
N SER A 264 -9.07 33.68 4.85
CA SER A 264 -9.85 34.55 5.72
C SER A 264 -9.26 35.96 5.79
N GLY A 265 -7.93 36.09 5.87
CA GLY A 265 -7.25 37.39 5.85
C GLY A 265 -7.48 38.22 4.58
N ARG A 266 -7.61 37.58 3.41
CA ARG A 266 -7.90 38.27 2.14
C ARG A 266 -9.34 38.78 2.04
N GLN A 267 -10.30 38.17 2.74
CA GLN A 267 -11.69 38.63 2.74
C GLN A 267 -11.88 39.93 3.53
N ILE A 268 -11.04 40.21 4.53
CA ILE A 268 -11.13 41.41 5.36
C ILE A 268 -10.60 42.65 4.61
N GLU A 269 -9.56 42.50 3.78
CA GLU A 269 -8.97 43.62 3.03
C GLU A 269 -9.77 44.01 1.77
N GLY A 270 -10.60 43.12 1.22
CA GLY A 270 -11.39 43.36 0.00
C GLY A 270 -12.79 43.92 0.22
N GLY A 271 -13.24 44.08 1.47
CA GLY A 271 -14.60 44.54 1.83
C GLY A 271 -14.73 46.05 2.10
N GLY A 272 -13.67 46.82 1.88
CA GLY A 272 -13.63 48.26 2.14
C GLY A 272 -13.33 49.08 0.89
N GLN A 273 -14.24 49.09 -0.08
CA GLN A 273 -14.40 50.17 -1.08
C GLN A 273 -15.87 50.35 -1.42
#